data_AF-A0A6A5Z6N7-F1
#
_entry.id   AF-A0A6A5Z6N7-F1
#
_cell.length_a   1.000
_cell.length_b   1.000
_cell.length_c   1.000
_cell.angle_alpha   90.00
_cell.angle_beta   90.00
_cell.angle_gamma   90.00
#
_symmetry.space_group_name_H-M   'P 1'
#
loop_
_entity.id
_entity.type
_entity.pdbx_description
1 polymer ?
#
loop_
_entity_poly.entity_id
_entity_poly.type
_entity_poly.pdbx_seq_one_letter_code
_entity_poly.pdbx_strand_id
1 'polypeptide(L)'
;MTGRGRSIKYFHRPSSNPEASIGLKLSAASPKLEAESDTPYYLVVTARILNSPHPRKSVTLATQWNPLQGWLGNFSLSGIKCIHPEASVEKRKYIGTGRPGCTASTRDRWKDWRKLYDFVTLHPNEELHVKYEVPRENIRAAGVQKGEKYRVELTRSGLGTYWWMYGSLDDYPGFKFRKWERGGWRDWEEDEYMDSDSDDDEQGDCPGWTMGEDPSLLGMEIEEGVVEFEVI
;
A
#
# COMPACT_ATOMS: atom_id res chain seq x y z
N MET A 1 18.47 -30.44 -4.95
CA MET A 1 17.23 -30.09 -4.21
C MET A 1 17.26 -28.59 -3.91
N THR A 2 16.65 -27.77 -4.75
CA THR A 2 16.53 -26.32 -4.49
C THR A 2 15.16 -26.08 -3.88
N GLY A 3 15.13 -25.92 -2.55
CA GLY A 3 13.94 -25.47 -1.85
C GLY A 3 13.52 -24.13 -2.42
N ARG A 4 12.49 -24.13 -3.29
CA ARG A 4 11.80 -22.92 -3.69
C ARG A 4 11.30 -22.29 -2.41
N GLY A 5 11.95 -21.19 -2.00
CA GLY A 5 11.46 -20.37 -0.90
C GLY A 5 9.98 -20.14 -1.13
N ARG A 6 9.16 -20.55 -0.15
CA ARG A 6 7.72 -20.25 -0.15
C ARG A 6 7.63 -18.75 -0.38
N SER A 7 7.23 -18.35 -1.58
CA SER A 7 6.91 -16.97 -1.85
C SER A 7 5.85 -16.60 -0.82
N ILE A 8 6.20 -15.63 0.01
CA ILE A 8 5.33 -14.94 0.95
C ILE A 8 4.09 -14.54 0.13
N LYS A 9 3.02 -15.37 0.17
CA LYS A 9 1.73 -15.18 -0.50
C LYS A 9 0.89 -14.10 0.23
N TYR A 10 1.55 -13.04 0.70
CA TYR A 10 0.92 -11.98 1.49
C TYR A 10 0.55 -10.77 0.61
N PHE A 11 0.37 -11.01 -0.68
CA PHE A 11 -0.07 -9.96 -1.59
C PHE A 11 -1.46 -10.34 -2.06
N HIS A 12 -2.46 -9.68 -1.44
CA HIS A 12 -3.84 -9.76 -1.90
C HIS A 12 -3.83 -9.43 -3.39
N ARG A 13 -4.30 -10.38 -4.20
CA ARG A 13 -4.45 -10.16 -5.64
C ARG A 13 -5.63 -9.21 -5.84
N PRO A 14 -5.59 -8.35 -6.87
CA PRO A 14 -6.76 -7.58 -7.26
C PRO A 14 -7.98 -8.49 -7.39
N SER A 15 -9.11 -8.07 -6.82
CA SER A 15 -10.37 -8.79 -6.98
C SER A 15 -10.75 -8.86 -8.46
N SER A 16 -11.22 -10.03 -8.91
CA SER A 16 -11.78 -10.17 -10.26
C SER A 16 -13.21 -9.64 -10.37
N ASN A 17 -13.87 -9.37 -9.25
CA ASN A 17 -15.22 -8.82 -9.19
C ASN A 17 -15.39 -7.98 -7.91
N PRO A 18 -14.72 -6.81 -7.84
CA PRO A 18 -14.79 -5.96 -6.67
C PRO A 18 -16.18 -5.34 -6.52
N GLU A 19 -16.64 -5.18 -5.27
CA GLU A 19 -17.82 -4.37 -4.97
C GLU A 19 -17.48 -2.87 -5.03
N ALA A 20 -16.31 -2.49 -4.51
CA ALA A 20 -15.78 -1.14 -4.60
C ALA A 20 -14.41 -1.14 -5.30
N SER A 21 -14.18 -0.16 -6.17
CA SER A 21 -12.90 -0.01 -6.88
C SER A 21 -12.28 1.35 -6.62
N ILE A 22 -10.99 1.36 -6.34
CA ILE A 22 -10.14 2.54 -6.21
C ILE A 22 -9.25 2.63 -7.45
N GLY A 23 -9.31 3.76 -8.14
CA GLY A 23 -8.46 4.09 -9.28
C GLY A 23 -7.17 4.71 -8.80
N LEU A 24 -6.06 4.33 -9.44
CA LEU A 24 -4.71 4.75 -9.10
C LEU A 24 -4.00 5.34 -10.31
N LYS A 25 -3.40 6.51 -10.11
CA LYS A 25 -2.52 7.16 -11.10
C LYS A 25 -1.17 7.46 -10.48
N LEU A 26 -0.10 7.09 -11.17
CA LEU A 26 1.27 7.45 -10.82
C LEU A 26 1.72 8.61 -11.69
N SER A 27 2.23 9.65 -11.05
CA SER A 27 2.82 10.82 -11.69
C SER A 27 4.09 11.24 -10.96
N ALA A 28 4.78 12.23 -11.50
CA ALA A 28 5.90 12.89 -10.84
C ALA A 28 5.53 14.36 -10.65
N ALA A 29 5.98 14.95 -9.54
CA ALA A 29 5.74 16.38 -9.28
C ALA A 29 6.37 17.29 -10.34
N SER A 30 7.39 16.78 -11.04
CA SER A 30 8.02 17.41 -12.20
C SER A 30 8.41 16.32 -13.21
N PRO A 31 8.30 16.54 -14.53
CA PRO A 31 8.85 15.64 -15.54
C PRO A 31 10.39 15.73 -15.61
N LYS A 32 11.00 16.62 -14.83
CA LYS A 32 12.43 16.91 -14.79
C LYS A 32 12.98 16.72 -13.38
N LEU A 33 14.07 15.97 -13.27
CA LEU A 33 14.84 15.81 -12.04
C LEU A 33 16.11 16.64 -12.13
N GLU A 34 16.24 17.66 -11.27
CA GLU A 34 17.49 18.38 -11.08
C GLU A 34 18.34 17.65 -10.03
N ALA A 35 19.30 16.84 -10.48
CA ALA A 35 20.04 15.93 -9.60
C ALA A 35 20.83 16.63 -8.49
N GLU A 36 21.26 17.87 -8.74
CA GLU A 36 22.02 18.71 -7.81
C GLU A 36 21.14 19.65 -6.97
N SER A 37 19.84 19.69 -7.22
CA SER A 37 18.92 20.62 -6.54
C SER A 37 18.70 20.23 -5.08
N ASP A 38 18.55 21.27 -4.25
CA ASP A 38 18.13 21.10 -2.86
C ASP A 38 16.62 20.86 -2.72
N THR A 39 15.86 21.00 -3.81
CA THR A 39 14.42 20.75 -3.82
C THR A 39 14.13 19.24 -3.84
N PRO A 40 13.28 18.70 -2.95
CA PRO A 40 12.93 17.29 -2.99
C PRO A 40 12.18 16.92 -4.28
N TYR A 41 12.50 15.75 -4.82
CA TYR A 41 11.80 15.20 -5.97
C TYR A 41 10.75 14.20 -5.51
N TYR A 42 9.50 14.40 -5.94
CA TYR A 42 8.37 13.57 -5.52
C TYR A 42 7.81 12.74 -6.67
N LEU A 43 7.58 11.46 -6.41
CA LEU A 43 6.56 10.69 -7.12
C LEU A 43 5.22 10.90 -6.41
N VAL A 44 4.12 10.95 -7.15
CA VAL A 44 2.79 11.19 -6.60
C VAL A 44 1.87 10.08 -7.06
N VAL A 45 1.32 9.32 -6.10
CA VAL A 45 0.20 8.42 -6.36
C VAL A 45 -1.08 9.16 -6.05
N THR A 46 -1.94 9.28 -7.05
CA THR A 46 -3.28 9.82 -6.93
C THR A 46 -4.27 8.68 -6.85
N ALA A 47 -5.20 8.74 -5.90
CA ALA A 47 -6.22 7.75 -5.69
C ALA A 47 -7.62 8.38 -5.64
N ARG A 48 -8.59 7.69 -6.23
CA ARG A 48 -10.00 8.11 -6.22
C ARG A 48 -10.94 6.90 -6.24
N ILE A 49 -12.17 7.07 -5.77
CA ILE A 49 -13.19 6.04 -5.89
C ILE A 49 -13.68 5.99 -7.33
N LEU A 50 -13.58 4.83 -7.98
CA LEU A 50 -14.11 4.59 -9.34
C LEU A 50 -15.54 4.07 -9.31
N ASN A 51 -15.79 3.09 -8.43
CA ASN A 51 -17.07 2.44 -8.28
C ASN A 51 -17.31 2.11 -6.79
N SER A 52 -18.56 2.25 -6.36
CA SER A 52 -19.01 1.87 -5.03
C SER A 52 -20.53 1.71 -5.05
N PRO A 53 -21.11 0.68 -4.40
CA PRO A 53 -22.55 0.59 -4.18
C PRO A 53 -23.07 1.73 -3.29
N HIS A 54 -22.16 2.47 -2.64
CA HIS A 54 -22.46 3.64 -1.82
C HIS A 54 -21.74 4.87 -2.37
N PRO A 55 -22.21 5.46 -3.49
CA PRO A 55 -21.50 6.52 -4.22
C PRO A 55 -21.35 7.84 -3.45
N ARG A 56 -22.03 7.98 -2.30
CA ARG A 56 -21.94 9.16 -1.42
C ARG A 56 -21.17 8.88 -0.13
N LYS A 57 -20.64 7.67 0.06
CA LYS A 57 -19.85 7.31 1.24
C LYS A 57 -18.38 7.29 0.88
N SER A 58 -17.56 7.77 1.81
CA SER A 58 -16.11 7.59 1.74
C SER A 58 -15.73 6.11 1.78
N VAL A 59 -14.49 5.81 1.39
CA VAL A 59 -13.87 4.50 1.56
C VAL A 59 -12.62 4.69 2.41
N THR A 60 -12.56 4.04 3.56
CA THR A 60 -11.36 4.03 4.41
C THR A 60 -10.66 2.70 4.26
N LEU A 61 -9.33 2.70 4.14
CA LEU A 61 -8.53 1.48 4.05
C LEU A 61 -7.20 1.59 4.78
N ALA A 62 -6.70 0.45 5.25
CA ALA A 62 -5.33 0.32 5.73
C ALA A 62 -4.35 0.43 4.53
N THR A 63 -3.24 1.13 4.73
CA THR A 63 -2.25 1.39 3.65
C THR A 63 -1.04 0.47 3.66
N GLN A 64 -0.93 -0.41 4.65
CA GLN A 64 0.19 -1.34 4.78
C GLN A 64 0.42 -2.12 3.48
N TRP A 65 1.63 -1.96 2.90
CA TRP A 65 2.09 -2.65 1.68
C TRP A 65 1.32 -2.34 0.40
N ASN A 66 0.62 -1.20 0.34
CA ASN A 66 -0.07 -0.75 -0.87
C ASN A 66 0.41 0.62 -1.36
N PRO A 67 -0.05 1.09 -2.55
CA PRO A 67 0.42 2.34 -3.16
C PRO A 67 -0.02 3.61 -2.45
N LEU A 68 -0.73 3.51 -1.32
CA LEU A 68 -1.13 4.65 -0.50
C LEU A 68 -0.37 4.70 0.82
N GLN A 69 0.58 3.77 1.02
CA GLN A 69 1.48 3.81 2.17
C GLN A 69 2.33 5.08 2.09
N GLY A 70 2.54 5.80 3.19
CA GLY A 70 3.18 7.13 3.17
C GLY A 70 4.70 7.16 2.87
N TRP A 71 5.31 6.08 2.35
CA TRP A 71 6.75 6.02 2.08
C TRP A 71 7.09 5.14 0.86
N LEU A 72 8.21 5.45 0.20
CA LEU A 72 8.54 5.04 -1.18
C LEU A 72 8.82 3.54 -1.37
N GLY A 73 9.27 2.83 -0.33
CA GLY A 73 9.67 1.42 -0.46
C GLY A 73 8.53 0.42 -0.31
N ASN A 74 7.30 0.80 -0.68
CA ASN A 74 6.19 -0.14 -0.71
C ASN A 74 6.35 -1.19 -1.84
N PHE A 75 5.63 -2.31 -1.75
CA PHE A 75 5.69 -3.38 -2.75
C PHE A 75 4.98 -3.05 -4.07
N SER A 76 4.33 -1.90 -4.14
CA SER A 76 3.48 -1.50 -5.25
C SER A 76 4.18 -0.59 -6.24
N LEU A 77 5.35 -0.05 -5.93
CA LEU A 77 6.21 0.65 -6.88
C LEU A 77 7.36 -0.25 -7.33
N SER A 78 7.62 -0.27 -8.63
CA SER A 78 8.85 -0.83 -9.16
C SER A 78 10.04 0.06 -8.77
N GLY A 79 11.25 -0.49 -8.81
CA GLY A 79 12.44 0.34 -8.71
C GLY A 79 12.49 1.36 -9.86
N ILE A 80 13.05 2.54 -9.59
CA ILE A 80 13.23 3.60 -10.58
C ILE A 80 14.41 3.22 -11.49
N LYS A 81 14.16 2.93 -12.76
CA LYS A 81 15.14 2.37 -13.70
C LYS A 81 15.52 3.38 -14.77
N CYS A 82 16.81 3.46 -15.09
CA CYS A 82 17.25 4.18 -16.28
C CYS A 82 16.84 3.41 -17.55
N ILE A 83 16.14 4.08 -18.46
CA ILE A 83 15.67 3.52 -19.74
C ILE A 83 16.47 4.03 -20.94
N HIS A 84 17.12 5.18 -20.81
CA HIS A 84 18.03 5.74 -21.80
C HIS A 84 19.34 6.15 -21.11
N PRO A 85 20.27 5.20 -20.93
CA PRO A 85 21.59 5.52 -20.43
C PRO A 85 22.38 6.28 -21.50
N GLU A 86 23.22 7.22 -21.08
CA GLU A 86 24.26 7.73 -21.98
C GLU A 86 25.20 6.56 -22.33
N ALA A 87 25.60 6.47 -23.60
CA ALA A 87 26.14 5.26 -24.26
C ALA A 87 27.43 4.65 -23.64
N SER A 88 27.92 5.15 -22.51
CA SER A 88 29.23 4.88 -21.94
C SER A 88 29.25 4.18 -20.58
N VAL A 89 28.10 3.94 -19.91
CA VAL A 89 28.10 3.34 -18.55
C VAL A 89 27.33 2.03 -18.48
N GLU A 90 27.87 1.10 -17.68
CA GLU A 90 27.47 -0.29 -17.45
C GLU A 90 25.96 -0.55 -17.34
N LYS A 91 25.61 -1.79 -17.71
CA LYS A 91 24.25 -2.34 -17.71
C LYS A 91 23.51 -2.07 -16.39
N ARG A 92 22.54 -1.15 -16.45
CA ARG A 92 21.43 -0.88 -15.50
C ARG A 92 21.77 0.05 -14.32
N LYS A 93 21.66 1.36 -14.52
CA LYS A 93 21.50 2.35 -13.43
C LYS A 93 20.09 2.27 -12.82
N TYR A 94 20.01 2.35 -11.50
CA TYR A 94 18.74 2.34 -10.76
C TYR A 94 18.82 3.32 -9.58
N ILE A 95 17.73 4.04 -9.33
CA ILE A 95 17.55 4.81 -8.09
C ILE A 95 16.81 3.89 -7.12
N GLY A 96 17.45 3.57 -6.00
CA GLY A 96 16.86 2.72 -4.96
C GLY A 96 15.61 3.35 -4.35
N THR A 97 14.56 2.56 -4.17
CA THR A 97 13.31 3.00 -3.51
C THR A 97 13.23 2.56 -2.04
N GLY A 98 14.27 1.88 -1.53
CA GLY A 98 14.23 1.15 -0.26
C GLY A 98 13.41 -0.13 -0.38
N ARG A 99 13.77 -1.18 0.38
CA ARG A 99 12.87 -2.32 0.61
C ARG A 99 12.28 -2.19 2.01
N PRO A 100 11.03 -2.57 2.24
CA PRO A 100 10.53 -2.66 3.60
C PRO A 100 11.40 -3.64 4.37
N GLY A 101 11.82 -3.24 5.57
CA GLY A 101 12.02 -4.23 6.61
C GLY A 101 10.67 -4.93 6.81
N CYS A 102 10.63 -6.25 6.64
CA CYS A 102 9.42 -7.02 6.96
C CYS A 102 9.23 -7.04 8.48
N THR A 103 8.65 -5.98 9.04
CA THR A 103 8.27 -5.92 10.46
C THR A 103 6.76 -6.11 10.57
N ALA A 104 6.26 -7.27 10.16
CA ALA A 104 4.92 -7.69 10.51
C ALA A 104 5.00 -8.87 11.47
N SER A 105 4.97 -8.55 12.76
CA SER A 105 4.41 -9.46 13.75
C SER A 105 2.89 -9.47 13.54
N THR A 106 2.39 -10.45 12.79
CA THR A 106 0.95 -10.71 12.61
C THR A 106 0.31 -11.37 13.84
N ARG A 107 0.98 -11.37 14.99
CA ARG A 107 0.58 -12.14 16.17
C ARG A 107 -0.41 -11.43 17.10
N ASP A 108 -0.61 -10.12 16.94
CA ASP A 108 -1.48 -9.36 17.85
C ASP A 108 -2.92 -9.25 17.32
N ARG A 109 -3.67 -10.36 17.39
CA ARG A 109 -5.09 -10.41 16.97
C ARG A 109 -6.00 -9.50 17.82
N TRP A 110 -5.54 -9.09 19.00
CA TRP A 110 -6.33 -8.37 20.01
C TRP A 110 -6.02 -6.87 20.13
N LYS A 111 -5.14 -6.32 19.27
CA LYS A 111 -4.82 -4.88 19.29
C LYS A 111 -5.72 -4.10 18.35
N ASP A 112 -6.04 -2.86 18.73
CA ASP A 112 -6.68 -1.90 17.84
C ASP A 112 -5.77 -1.63 16.65
N TRP A 113 -6.22 -2.00 15.44
CA TRP A 113 -5.44 -1.89 14.21
C TRP A 113 -5.03 -0.47 13.89
N ARG A 114 -5.77 0.55 14.35
CA ARG A 114 -5.39 1.97 14.23
C ARG A 114 -4.07 2.30 14.94
N LYS A 115 -3.63 1.47 15.88
CA LYS A 115 -2.34 1.62 16.57
C LYS A 115 -1.19 0.92 15.86
N LEU A 116 -1.50 0.05 14.91
CA LEU A 116 -0.53 -0.81 14.22
C LEU A 116 -0.28 -0.39 12.78
N TYR A 117 -1.30 0.20 12.15
CA TYR A 117 -1.31 0.49 10.73
C TYR A 117 -1.77 1.91 10.46
N ASP A 118 -1.27 2.45 9.35
CA ASP A 118 -1.76 3.71 8.80
C ASP A 118 -3.02 3.45 7.97
N PHE A 119 -3.95 4.41 8.02
CA PHE A 119 -5.20 4.38 7.29
C PHE A 119 -5.35 5.65 6.46
N VAL A 120 -6.05 5.53 5.33
CA VAL A 120 -6.44 6.66 4.49
C VAL A 120 -7.92 6.59 4.18
N THR A 121 -8.54 7.77 4.08
CA THR A 121 -9.94 7.95 3.72
C THR A 121 -10.01 8.59 2.34
N LEU A 122 -10.68 7.95 1.40
CA LEU A 122 -11.03 8.50 0.09
C LEU A 122 -12.45 9.05 0.16
N HIS A 123 -12.62 10.35 -0.03
CA HIS A 123 -13.95 10.96 -0.08
C HIS A 123 -14.56 10.85 -1.48
N PRO A 124 -15.90 10.79 -1.60
CA PRO A 124 -16.56 10.75 -2.90
C PRO A 124 -16.24 11.98 -3.75
N ASN A 125 -15.91 11.76 -5.02
CA ASN A 125 -15.57 12.80 -6.00
C ASN A 125 -14.30 13.62 -5.66
N GLU A 126 -13.48 13.15 -4.72
CA GLU A 126 -12.20 13.76 -4.39
C GLU A 126 -11.05 12.86 -4.82
N GLU A 127 -9.88 13.49 -5.03
CA GLU A 127 -8.62 12.81 -5.27
C GLU A 127 -7.73 12.93 -4.04
N LEU A 128 -7.20 11.80 -3.58
CA LEU A 128 -6.16 11.75 -2.57
C LEU A 128 -4.79 11.70 -3.26
N HIS A 129 -3.87 12.57 -2.88
CA HIS A 129 -2.51 12.56 -3.39
C HIS A 129 -1.52 12.14 -2.31
N VAL A 130 -0.87 10.99 -2.50
CA VAL A 130 0.22 10.51 -1.66
C VAL A 130 1.54 10.84 -2.33
N LYS A 131 2.35 11.67 -1.68
CA LYS A 131 3.65 12.11 -2.18
C LYS A 131 4.77 11.24 -1.60
N TYR A 132 5.62 10.74 -2.48
CA TYR A 132 6.78 9.93 -2.19
C TYR A 132 8.05 10.70 -2.48
N GLU A 133 8.75 11.12 -1.45
CA GLU A 133 10.06 11.71 -1.63
C GLU A 133 11.04 10.64 -2.11
N VAL A 134 11.73 10.91 -3.23
CA VAL A 134 12.84 10.09 -3.69
C VAL A 134 14.09 10.49 -2.90
N PRO A 135 14.65 9.60 -2.06
CA PRO A 135 15.74 9.99 -1.18
C PRO A 135 16.96 10.45 -1.97
N ARG A 136 17.55 11.57 -1.55
CA ARG A 136 18.66 12.21 -2.28
C ARG A 136 19.90 11.33 -2.32
N GLU A 137 20.17 10.61 -1.24
CA GLU A 137 21.23 9.62 -1.15
C GLU A 137 21.09 8.53 -2.21
N ASN A 138 19.86 8.13 -2.55
CA ASN A 138 19.61 7.12 -3.58
C ASN A 138 19.81 7.70 -4.98
N ILE A 139 19.46 8.96 -5.22
CA ILE A 139 19.72 9.67 -6.49
C ILE A 139 21.24 9.80 -6.68
N ARG A 140 21.97 10.23 -5.66
CA ARG A 140 23.43 10.37 -5.70
C ARG A 140 24.13 9.03 -5.89
N ALA A 141 23.71 8.00 -5.16
CA ALA A 141 24.29 6.66 -5.27
C ALA A 141 24.05 6.02 -6.65
N ALA A 142 22.97 6.40 -7.34
CA ALA A 142 22.69 5.94 -8.70
C ALA A 142 23.64 6.53 -9.75
N GLY A 143 24.41 7.58 -9.43
CA GLY A 143 25.33 8.22 -10.37
C GLY A 143 24.60 8.77 -11.60
N VAL A 144 23.46 9.41 -11.38
CA VAL A 144 22.62 9.97 -12.45
C VAL A 144 23.38 11.04 -13.24
N GLN A 145 23.15 11.08 -14.55
CA GLN A 145 23.77 12.05 -15.46
C GLN A 145 22.71 12.85 -16.20
N LYS A 146 23.04 14.10 -16.53
CA LYS A 146 22.17 14.97 -17.33
C LYS A 146 21.82 14.32 -18.67
N GLY A 147 20.55 14.39 -19.05
CA GLY A 147 20.00 13.80 -20.27
C GLY A 147 19.53 12.34 -20.11
N GLU A 148 19.82 11.69 -18.99
CA GLU A 148 19.30 10.35 -18.73
C GLU A 148 17.80 10.37 -18.47
N LYS A 149 17.09 9.34 -18.96
CA LYS A 149 15.67 9.14 -18.70
C LYS A 149 15.44 7.97 -17.77
N TYR A 150 14.60 8.19 -16.78
CA TYR A 150 14.22 7.21 -15.77
C TYR A 150 12.73 6.91 -15.85
N ARG A 151 12.38 5.66 -15.54
CA ARG A 151 11.02 5.14 -15.52
C ARG A 151 10.71 4.47 -14.20
N VAL A 152 9.52 4.70 -13.69
CA VAL A 152 8.95 4.01 -12.52
C VAL A 152 7.50 3.66 -12.79
N GLU A 153 7.09 2.52 -12.25
CA GLU A 153 5.79 1.90 -12.57
C GLU A 153 5.11 1.38 -11.31
N LEU A 154 3.79 1.53 -11.24
CA LEU A 154 2.93 0.79 -10.32
C LEU A 154 2.90 -0.69 -10.75
N THR A 155 3.09 -1.57 -9.78
CA THR A 155 3.09 -3.02 -9.97
C THR A 155 1.85 -3.64 -9.35
N ARG A 156 1.41 -4.77 -9.91
CA ARG A 156 0.30 -5.57 -9.36
C ARG A 156 0.69 -6.33 -8.09
N SER A 157 1.96 -6.27 -7.67
CA SER A 157 2.46 -7.04 -6.53
C SER A 157 2.02 -6.49 -5.17
N GLY A 158 1.51 -5.27 -5.09
CA GLY A 158 1.01 -4.67 -3.85
C GLY A 158 -0.32 -3.94 -4.03
N LEU A 159 -1.19 -4.41 -4.93
CA LEU A 159 -2.51 -3.81 -5.14
C LEU A 159 -3.53 -4.53 -4.27
N GLY A 160 -3.80 -3.98 -3.09
CA GLY A 160 -4.80 -4.50 -2.18
C GLY A 160 -4.73 -3.83 -0.82
N THR A 161 -5.49 -4.38 0.12
CA THR A 161 -5.47 -3.96 1.51
C THR A 161 -5.72 -5.16 2.41
N TYR A 162 -5.42 -5.02 3.69
CA TYR A 162 -5.77 -6.00 4.72
C TYR A 162 -7.10 -5.70 5.39
N TRP A 163 -7.58 -4.47 5.24
CA TRP A 163 -8.74 -3.96 5.95
C TRP A 163 -9.26 -2.73 5.24
N TRP A 164 -10.57 -2.65 5.05
CA TRP A 164 -11.24 -1.46 4.54
C TRP A 164 -12.68 -1.38 5.00
N MET A 165 -13.33 -0.24 4.80
CA MET A 165 -14.75 -0.05 5.06
C MET A 165 -15.36 1.09 4.24
N TYR A 166 -16.69 1.12 4.18
CA TYR A 166 -17.44 2.31 3.77
C TYR A 166 -17.60 3.27 4.96
N GLY A 167 -17.21 4.53 4.79
CA GLY A 167 -17.22 5.56 5.82
C GLY A 167 -15.84 6.20 6.01
N SER A 168 -15.82 7.29 6.77
CA SER A 168 -14.62 7.95 7.28
C SER A 168 -14.23 7.36 8.63
N LEU A 169 -12.94 7.45 9.00
CA LEU A 169 -12.51 7.24 10.39
C LEU A 169 -13.28 8.13 11.38
N ASP A 170 -13.66 9.34 10.95
CA ASP A 170 -14.38 10.32 11.78
C ASP A 170 -15.82 9.90 12.08
N ASP A 171 -16.40 8.99 11.29
CA ASP A 171 -17.75 8.45 11.54
C ASP A 171 -17.74 7.45 12.70
N TYR A 172 -16.56 7.01 13.14
CA TYR A 172 -16.36 5.96 14.15
C TYR A 172 -15.47 6.42 15.32
N PRO A 173 -15.78 7.57 15.96
CA PRO A 173 -14.99 8.05 17.08
C PRO A 173 -15.09 7.05 18.24
N GLY A 174 -13.93 6.64 18.77
CA GLY A 174 -13.86 5.68 19.88
C GLY A 174 -13.98 4.20 19.50
N PHE A 175 -14.30 3.85 18.25
CA PHE A 175 -14.35 2.46 17.82
C PHE A 175 -12.96 1.90 17.55
N LYS A 176 -12.62 0.74 18.09
CA LYS A 176 -11.39 0.00 17.79
C LYS A 176 -11.56 -0.85 16.53
N PHE A 177 -10.47 -1.04 15.77
CA PHE A 177 -10.52 -1.76 14.50
C PHE A 177 -9.89 -3.16 14.67
N ARG A 178 -10.62 -4.21 14.26
CA ARG A 178 -10.11 -5.60 14.29
C ARG A 178 -9.67 -6.05 12.90
N LYS A 179 -8.80 -7.07 12.89
CA LYS A 179 -8.43 -7.80 11.68
C LYS A 179 -9.66 -8.36 10.98
N TRP A 180 -9.71 -8.28 9.66
CA TRP A 180 -10.70 -9.01 8.89
C TRP A 180 -10.38 -10.51 8.85
N GLU A 181 -11.37 -11.36 9.11
CA GLU A 181 -11.23 -12.82 9.08
C GLU A 181 -12.37 -13.47 8.29
N ARG A 182 -12.02 -14.40 7.39
CA ARG A 182 -13.00 -15.12 6.55
C ARG A 182 -13.50 -16.35 7.28
N GLY A 183 -14.81 -16.42 7.50
CA GLY A 183 -15.43 -17.49 8.27
C GLY A 183 -15.37 -17.16 9.75
N GLY A 184 -16.49 -17.31 10.44
CA GLY A 184 -16.54 -17.10 11.88
C GLY A 184 -15.49 -17.95 12.60
N TRP A 185 -15.10 -17.49 13.78
CA TRP A 185 -14.15 -18.03 14.76
C TRP A 185 -14.32 -19.52 15.15
N ARG A 186 -15.08 -20.34 14.40
CA ARG A 186 -15.51 -21.68 14.81
C ARG A 186 -14.67 -22.86 14.31
N ASP A 187 -13.81 -22.71 13.32
CA ASP A 187 -13.27 -23.91 12.62
C ASP A 187 -11.75 -24.13 12.74
N TRP A 188 -11.01 -23.40 13.60
CA TRP A 188 -9.54 -23.51 13.63
C TRP A 188 -8.86 -23.56 15.01
N GLU A 189 -9.58 -23.78 16.12
CA GLU A 189 -8.96 -24.14 17.41
C GLU A 189 -9.72 -25.30 18.06
N GLU A 190 -9.68 -26.45 17.38
CA GLU A 190 -9.74 -27.77 18.01
C GLU A 190 -8.28 -28.28 18.13
N ASP A 191 -7.36 -27.40 18.50
CA ASP A 191 -6.06 -27.80 19.03
C ASP A 191 -6.15 -27.60 20.55
N GLU A 192 -6.35 -28.74 21.21
CA GLU A 192 -6.14 -28.97 22.64
C GLU A 192 -4.86 -28.24 23.12
N TYR A 193 -4.80 -27.88 24.41
CA TYR A 193 -3.69 -27.24 25.13
C TYR A 193 -3.71 -25.71 25.24
N MET A 194 -4.67 -25.15 25.99
CA MET A 194 -4.43 -23.97 26.84
C MET A 194 -5.32 -24.05 28.09
N ASP A 195 -4.77 -24.61 29.17
CA ASP A 195 -5.11 -24.17 30.52
C ASP A 195 -4.65 -22.70 30.63
N SER A 196 -5.57 -21.75 30.43
CA SER A 196 -5.36 -20.38 30.87
C SER A 196 -6.65 -19.81 31.43
N ASP A 197 -6.70 -19.69 32.76
CA ASP A 197 -7.57 -18.76 33.49
C ASP A 197 -7.27 -17.31 33.06
N SER A 198 -7.68 -16.91 31.86
CA SER A 198 -7.58 -15.52 31.40
C SER A 198 -8.69 -15.16 30.41
N ASP A 199 -9.67 -14.44 30.94
CA ASP A 199 -10.60 -13.51 30.29
C ASP A 199 -11.47 -14.07 29.13
N ASP A 200 -12.40 -14.94 29.51
CA ASP A 200 -13.53 -15.44 28.71
C ASP A 200 -14.64 -14.39 28.40
N ASP A 201 -14.33 -13.09 28.37
CA ASP A 201 -15.34 -12.00 28.33
C ASP A 201 -15.23 -10.98 27.18
N GLU A 202 -14.69 -11.32 25.99
CA GLU A 202 -14.84 -10.45 24.79
C GLU A 202 -15.17 -11.24 23.50
N GLN A 203 -16.09 -12.19 23.59
CA GLN A 203 -16.58 -13.00 22.46
C GLN A 203 -18.04 -12.66 22.12
N GLY A 204 -18.27 -12.02 20.96
CA GLY A 204 -19.57 -11.50 20.49
C GLY A 204 -19.52 -9.98 20.30
N ASP A 205 -20.30 -9.41 19.36
CA ASP A 205 -20.40 -7.98 19.00
C ASP A 205 -19.83 -7.05 20.07
N CYS A 206 -18.51 -6.85 20.06
CA CYS A 206 -17.87 -6.13 21.15
C CYS A 206 -18.26 -4.66 20.95
N PRO A 207 -19.06 -4.05 21.84
CA PRO A 207 -19.51 -2.69 21.64
C PRO A 207 -18.29 -1.78 21.50
N GLY A 208 -18.28 -0.92 20.48
CA GLY A 208 -17.13 -0.07 20.17
C GLY A 208 -16.01 -0.77 19.39
N TRP A 209 -16.31 -1.87 18.69
CA TRP A 209 -15.43 -2.42 17.66
C TRP A 209 -16.11 -2.40 16.30
N THR A 210 -15.34 -2.13 15.24
CA THR A 210 -15.81 -2.23 13.85
C THR A 210 -15.01 -3.30 13.11
N MET A 211 -15.74 -4.13 12.37
CA MET A 211 -15.16 -5.06 11.43
C MET A 211 -15.00 -4.32 10.09
N GLY A 212 -13.85 -4.52 9.45
CA GLY A 212 -13.72 -4.13 8.05
C GLY A 212 -14.57 -5.03 7.18
N GLU A 213 -14.72 -4.63 5.92
CA GLU A 213 -15.28 -5.44 4.85
C GLU A 213 -14.25 -6.48 4.37
N ASP A 214 -14.72 -7.48 3.61
CA ASP A 214 -13.83 -8.47 2.99
C ASP A 214 -12.82 -7.78 2.06
N PRO A 215 -11.49 -7.88 2.32
CA PRO A 215 -10.48 -7.24 1.48
C PRO A 215 -10.51 -7.68 0.03
N SER A 216 -11.08 -8.85 -0.28
CA SER A 216 -11.28 -9.32 -1.66
C SER A 216 -12.44 -8.64 -2.38
N LEU A 217 -13.26 -7.84 -1.68
CA LEU A 217 -14.33 -7.03 -2.29
C LEU A 217 -13.85 -5.62 -2.67
N LEU A 218 -12.63 -5.23 -2.28
CA LEU A 218 -12.01 -3.99 -2.73
C LEU A 218 -11.03 -4.26 -3.89
N GLY A 219 -11.25 -3.58 -5.01
CA GLY A 219 -10.36 -3.54 -6.16
C GLY A 219 -9.46 -2.30 -6.12
N MET A 220 -8.19 -2.47 -6.47
CA MET A 220 -7.30 -1.35 -6.81
C MET A 220 -6.90 -1.46 -8.28
N GLU A 221 -7.29 -0.46 -9.06
CA GLU A 221 -7.15 -0.44 -10.51
C GLU A 221 -6.12 0.62 -10.91
N ILE A 222 -5.11 0.21 -11.67
CA ILE A 222 -4.12 1.14 -12.21
C ILE A 222 -4.73 1.78 -13.46
N GLU A 223 -5.11 3.06 -13.36
CA GLU A 223 -5.56 3.87 -14.50
C GLU A 223 -4.35 4.36 -15.31
N GLU A 224 -3.34 4.89 -14.61
CA GLU A 224 -2.09 5.37 -15.21
C GLU A 224 -0.92 4.87 -14.34
N GLY A 225 -0.19 3.88 -14.85
CA GLY A 225 0.75 3.11 -14.05
C GLY A 225 2.22 3.46 -14.23
N VAL A 226 2.57 4.31 -15.18
CA VAL A 226 3.96 4.51 -15.62
C VAL A 226 4.25 5.99 -15.67
N VAL A 227 5.35 6.40 -15.05
CA VAL A 227 5.87 7.76 -15.19
C VAL A 227 7.33 7.70 -15.64
N GLU A 228 7.66 8.63 -16.54
CA GLU A 228 9.01 8.84 -17.04
C GLU A 228 9.43 10.28 -16.75
N PHE A 229 10.71 10.46 -16.43
CA PHE A 229 11.29 11.77 -16.18
C PHE A 229 12.74 11.83 -16.65
N GLU A 230 13.19 13.04 -16.96
CA GLU A 230 14.54 13.30 -17.48
C GLU A 230 15.38 14.04 -16.44
N VAL A 231 16.66 13.68 -16.35
CA VAL A 231 17.63 14.40 -15.50
C VAL A 231 18.13 15.63 -16.25
N ILE A 232 18.03 16.82 -15.66
CA ILE A 232 18.44 18.10 -16.29
C ILE A 232 19.62 18.78 -15.61
#